data_AF-A0A946H8U7-F1
#
_entry.id   AF-A0A946H8U7-F1
#
_cell.length_a   1.000
_cell.length_b   1.000
_cell.length_c   1.000
_cell.angle_alpha   90.00
_cell.angle_beta   90.00
_cell.angle_gamma   90.00
#
_symmetry.space_group_name_H-M   'P 1'
#
loop_
_entity.id
_entity.type
_entity.pdbx_description
1 polymer ?
#
loop_
_entity_poly.entity_id
_entity_poly.type
_entity_poly.pdbx_seq_one_letter_code
_entity_poly.pdbx_strand_id
1 'polypeptide(L)'
;MNIHTRSVEQQPTLDQLKDAMRVLRQWAAHSDPEQIDSLDAELLSRIVPSKYPDLSSEYPADFKADDAYKASMPDLQNGPSKLIKGENQQIQHVGISNFRLPIRYICRDGGEQTLETSVTGTVSLDADKKGINMSRIIRSFYKHAEKKFSFEVMEMAIDDYKKDLESFDARILMKFSFPVKVDSLRSGISGYQYYDLALELVDQNGIRSKIMHLDYVYSSTCPCSLELSEHARRERGQLATPHSQRSVARISVVLTEAKVLWFEDLIDLCRAAVPTETQVMVKREDEQAFAELNAANPI
;
A
#
# COMPACT_ATOMS: atom_id res chain seq x y z
N MET A 1 36.72 70.77 -23.47
CA MET A 1 37.65 69.71 -23.01
C MET A 1 37.94 70.04 -21.55
N ASN A 2 37.39 69.37 -20.54
CA ASN A 2 37.29 67.92 -20.36
C ASN A 2 35.94 67.54 -19.73
N ILE A 3 35.29 66.54 -20.32
CA ILE A 3 34.29 65.73 -19.63
C ILE A 3 35.08 64.81 -18.70
N HIS A 4 34.96 65.02 -17.39
CA HIS A 4 35.44 64.04 -16.41
C HIS A 4 34.31 63.06 -16.11
N THR A 5 34.33 61.94 -16.82
CA THR A 5 33.63 60.72 -16.42
C THR A 5 34.36 60.02 -15.27
N ARG A 6 33.53 59.44 -14.38
CA ARG A 6 33.79 58.41 -13.36
C ARG A 6 34.06 58.86 -11.92
N SER A 7 33.02 58.77 -11.09
CA SER A 7 33.07 57.98 -9.86
C SER A 7 32.33 56.68 -10.16
N VAL A 8 32.99 55.64 -10.68
CA VAL A 8 33.50 54.50 -9.87
C VAL A 8 32.71 54.35 -8.57
N GLU A 9 31.96 53.26 -8.50
CA GLU A 9 31.30 52.66 -7.35
C GLU A 9 32.08 52.90 -6.05
N GLN A 10 31.74 53.95 -5.31
CA GLN A 10 32.11 54.06 -3.90
C GLN A 10 31.01 53.36 -3.11
N GLN A 11 31.39 52.37 -2.29
CA GLN A 11 30.46 51.86 -1.29
C GLN A 11 29.96 53.04 -0.45
N PRO A 12 28.63 53.20 -0.27
CA PRO A 12 28.08 54.31 0.47
C PRO A 12 28.65 54.34 1.88
N THR A 13 28.97 55.53 2.39
CA THR A 13 29.47 55.66 3.75
C THR A 13 28.37 55.32 4.76
N LEU A 14 28.75 54.94 5.98
CA LEU A 14 27.80 54.56 7.03
C LEU A 14 26.78 55.67 7.32
N ASP A 15 27.19 56.93 7.22
CA ASP A 15 26.30 58.07 7.46
C ASP A 15 25.34 58.30 6.29
N GLN A 16 25.79 58.09 5.04
CA GLN A 16 24.89 58.07 3.87
C GLN A 16 23.86 56.95 3.96
N LEU A 17 24.25 55.77 4.48
CA LEU A 17 23.33 54.64 4.69
C LEU A 17 22.28 54.96 5.76
N LYS A 18 22.69 55.58 6.89
CA LYS A 18 21.77 56.00 7.96
C LYS A 18 20.77 57.04 7.46
N ASP A 19 21.22 58.00 6.65
CA ASP A 19 20.34 59.02 6.07
C ASP A 19 19.36 58.42 5.07
N ALA A 20 19.80 57.51 4.21
CA ALA A 20 18.93 56.77 3.30
C ALA A 20 17.88 55.94 4.08
N MET A 21 18.29 55.23 5.14
CA MET A 21 17.36 54.48 6.00
C MET A 21 16.35 55.38 6.70
N ARG A 22 16.74 56.58 7.12
CA ARG A 22 15.83 57.55 7.74
C ARG A 22 14.77 58.04 6.75
N VAL A 23 15.16 58.34 5.51
CA VAL A 23 14.24 58.73 4.43
C VAL A 23 13.29 57.57 4.08
N LEU A 24 13.81 56.34 3.95
CA LEU A 24 13.00 55.15 3.67
C LEU A 24 11.99 54.85 4.79
N ARG A 25 12.39 55.00 6.06
CA ARG A 25 11.47 54.84 7.21
C ARG A 25 10.40 55.92 7.25
N GLN A 26 10.74 57.17 6.95
CA GLN A 26 9.76 58.25 6.87
C GLN A 26 8.77 58.04 5.73
N TRP A 27 9.23 57.59 4.57
CA TRP A 27 8.38 57.26 3.44
C TRP A 27 7.45 56.09 3.78
N ALA A 28 7.99 54.96 4.26
CA ALA A 28 7.19 53.78 4.62
C ALA A 28 6.14 54.06 5.72
N ALA A 29 6.36 55.02 6.60
CA ALA A 29 5.40 55.42 7.63
C ALA A 29 4.21 56.25 7.09
N HIS A 30 4.31 56.80 5.87
CA HIS A 30 3.31 57.69 5.28
C HIS A 30 2.78 57.20 3.92
N SER A 31 3.13 55.99 3.49
CA SER A 31 2.68 55.39 2.23
C SER A 31 1.57 54.37 2.44
N ASP A 32 0.64 54.31 1.49
CA ASP A 32 -0.45 53.32 1.45
C ASP A 32 0.09 51.92 1.11
N PRO A 33 -0.45 50.81 1.66
CA PRO A 33 0.07 49.45 1.45
C PRO A 33 0.16 49.03 -0.02
N GLU A 34 -0.71 49.55 -0.89
CA GLU A 34 -0.70 49.23 -2.33
C GLU A 34 0.46 49.88 -3.09
N GLN A 35 1.01 51.02 -2.64
CA GLN A 35 2.18 51.65 -3.28
C GLN A 35 3.48 50.93 -2.91
N ILE A 36 3.52 50.28 -1.74
CA ILE A 36 4.67 49.55 -1.22
C ILE A 36 4.96 48.31 -2.08
N ASP A 37 3.93 47.67 -2.64
CA ASP A 37 4.07 46.49 -3.51
C ASP A 37 4.67 46.79 -4.90
N SER A 38 4.73 48.07 -5.31
CA SER A 38 5.28 48.49 -6.60
C SER A 38 6.79 48.73 -6.61
N LEU A 39 7.41 48.89 -5.43
CA LEU A 39 8.87 48.87 -5.28
C LEU A 39 9.30 47.43 -5.02
N ASP A 40 10.33 46.97 -5.74
CA ASP A 40 10.96 45.64 -5.62
C ASP A 40 10.79 45.06 -4.20
N ALA A 41 9.85 44.13 -4.05
CA ALA A 41 9.56 43.46 -2.78
C ALA A 41 10.81 42.81 -2.15
N GLU A 42 11.83 42.55 -2.98
CA GLU A 42 13.15 42.05 -2.57
C GLU A 42 13.99 43.10 -1.81
N LEU A 43 13.86 44.40 -2.11
CA LEU A 43 14.52 45.48 -1.39
C LEU A 43 13.82 45.76 -0.05
N LEU A 44 12.49 45.76 -0.05
CA LEU A 44 11.70 45.99 1.17
C LEU A 44 11.84 44.85 2.18
N SER A 45 11.87 43.60 1.74
CA SER A 45 12.10 42.43 2.62
C SER A 45 13.48 42.42 3.29
N ARG A 46 14.47 43.14 2.74
CA ARG A 46 15.81 43.30 3.35
C ARG A 46 15.92 44.49 4.31
N ILE A 47 15.05 45.50 4.17
CA ILE A 47 15.14 46.78 4.91
C ILE A 47 14.11 46.86 6.03
N VAL A 48 12.92 46.30 5.81
CA VAL A 48 11.90 46.14 6.84
C VAL A 48 12.08 44.75 7.41
N PRO A 49 12.52 44.59 8.67
CA PRO A 49 12.55 43.27 9.28
C PRO A 49 11.09 42.80 9.34
N SER A 50 10.69 41.95 8.39
CA SER A 50 9.50 41.13 8.57
C SER A 50 9.81 40.33 9.83
N LYS A 51 9.18 40.69 10.95
CA LYS A 51 9.21 39.91 12.18
C LYS A 51 8.44 38.62 11.90
N TYR A 52 9.01 37.77 11.06
CA TYR A 52 8.67 36.36 11.08
C TYR A 52 9.00 35.92 12.50
N PRO A 53 8.03 35.39 13.26
CA PRO A 53 8.27 35.06 14.65
C PRO A 53 9.45 34.08 14.72
N ASP A 54 10.34 34.29 15.67
CA ASP A 54 11.37 33.32 15.99
C ASP A 54 10.66 32.07 16.54
N LEU A 55 10.43 31.09 15.66
CA LEU A 55 9.83 29.82 16.02
C LEU A 55 10.92 28.92 16.61
N SER A 56 10.60 28.26 17.74
CA SER A 56 11.50 27.23 18.28
C SER A 56 11.63 26.09 17.28
N SER A 57 12.88 25.67 17.03
CA SER A 57 13.20 24.43 16.30
C SER A 57 13.39 23.24 17.24
N GLU A 58 13.39 23.47 18.56
CA GLU A 58 13.50 22.42 19.56
C GLU A 58 12.15 21.73 19.76
N TYR A 59 12.16 20.40 19.67
CA TYR A 59 10.98 19.59 19.93
C TYR A 59 10.66 19.60 21.43
N PRO A 60 9.48 20.09 21.86
CA PRO A 60 9.15 20.20 23.28
C PRO A 60 8.73 18.84 23.83
N ALA A 61 9.70 18.01 24.25
CA ALA A 61 9.47 16.63 24.70
C ALA A 61 8.47 16.50 25.88
N ASP A 62 8.38 17.54 26.72
CA ASP A 62 7.49 17.56 27.89
C ASP A 62 6.10 18.12 27.59
N PHE A 63 5.86 18.62 26.36
CA PHE A 63 4.56 19.14 25.99
C PHE A 63 3.52 18.01 25.92
N LYS A 64 2.42 18.18 26.66
CA LYS A 64 1.27 17.29 26.63
C LYS A 64 0.05 18.06 26.17
N ALA A 65 -0.52 17.64 25.05
CA ALA A 65 -1.79 18.18 24.57
C ALA A 65 -2.92 17.71 25.49
N ASP A 66 -3.45 18.63 26.30
CA ASP A 66 -4.67 18.39 27.06
C ASP A 66 -5.93 18.52 26.16
N ASP A 67 -7.10 18.24 26.73
CA ASP A 67 -8.35 18.25 25.96
C ASP A 67 -8.73 19.65 25.46
N ALA A 68 -8.41 20.70 26.22
CA ALA A 68 -8.64 22.08 25.82
C ALA A 68 -7.77 22.48 24.62
N TYR A 69 -6.49 22.10 24.64
CA TYR A 69 -5.57 22.34 23.54
C TYR A 69 -5.99 21.55 22.29
N LYS A 70 -6.31 20.25 22.43
CA LYS A 70 -6.83 19.41 21.34
C LYS A 70 -8.08 20.02 20.69
N ALA A 71 -9.00 20.56 21.49
CA ALA A 71 -10.22 21.21 20.98
C ALA A 71 -9.95 22.53 20.23
N SER A 72 -8.82 23.20 20.51
CA SER A 72 -8.45 24.43 19.80
C SER A 72 -7.79 24.18 18.44
N MET A 73 -7.41 22.92 18.14
CA MET A 73 -6.78 22.58 16.87
C MET A 73 -7.78 22.66 15.69
N PRO A 74 -7.34 23.17 14.53
CA PRO A 74 -8.20 23.24 13.35
C PRO A 74 -8.48 21.84 12.78
N ASP A 75 -9.76 21.50 12.60
CA ASP A 75 -10.18 20.28 11.89
C ASP A 75 -10.31 20.56 10.38
N LEU A 76 -9.20 20.40 9.67
CA LEU A 76 -9.12 20.62 8.23
C LEU A 76 -9.85 19.57 7.40
N GLN A 77 -10.18 18.41 7.98
CA GLN A 77 -10.83 17.28 7.29
C GLN A 77 -12.35 17.42 7.31
N ASN A 78 -12.92 17.87 8.43
CA ASN A 78 -14.35 18.16 8.58
C ASN A 78 -14.70 19.64 8.35
N GLY A 79 -13.76 20.40 7.77
CA GLY A 79 -13.97 21.80 7.40
C GLY A 79 -15.01 21.97 6.28
N PRO A 80 -15.53 23.20 6.05
CA PRO A 80 -16.59 23.46 5.09
C PRO A 80 -16.19 23.06 3.66
N SER A 81 -17.13 22.46 2.92
CA SER A 81 -16.96 21.99 1.54
C SER A 81 -16.47 23.07 0.56
N LYS A 82 -16.69 24.35 0.87
CA LYS A 82 -16.16 25.51 0.12
C LYS A 82 -14.62 25.55 0.03
N LEU A 83 -13.92 24.80 0.88
CA LEU A 83 -12.45 24.68 0.86
C LEU A 83 -11.95 23.58 -0.09
N ILE A 84 -12.86 22.77 -0.66
CA ILE A 84 -12.53 21.72 -1.63
C ILE A 84 -12.31 22.39 -3.00
N LYS A 85 -11.14 22.15 -3.60
CA LYS A 85 -10.78 22.65 -4.93
C LYS A 85 -10.87 21.50 -5.94
N GLY A 86 -11.49 21.74 -7.09
CA GLY A 86 -11.64 20.77 -8.16
C GLY A 86 -13.10 20.42 -8.45
N GLU A 87 -13.29 19.43 -9.33
CA GLU A 87 -14.61 18.90 -9.67
C GLU A 87 -15.20 18.08 -8.52
N ASN A 88 -16.51 18.24 -8.32
CA ASN A 88 -17.25 17.56 -7.25
C ASN A 88 -17.49 16.09 -7.61
N GLN A 89 -16.46 15.25 -7.39
CA GLN A 89 -16.46 13.83 -7.74
C GLN A 89 -16.26 12.95 -6.52
N GLN A 90 -16.93 11.80 -6.52
CA GLN A 90 -16.77 10.78 -5.49
C GLN A 90 -15.40 10.11 -5.62
N ILE A 91 -14.74 9.83 -4.50
CA ILE A 91 -13.55 8.98 -4.49
C ILE A 91 -14.00 7.55 -4.24
N GLN A 92 -13.75 6.67 -5.21
CA GLN A 92 -14.16 5.26 -5.13
C GLN A 92 -13.41 4.50 -4.02
N HIS A 93 -12.11 4.77 -3.88
CA HIS A 93 -11.27 4.13 -2.88
C HIS A 93 -10.27 5.13 -2.29
N VAL A 94 -10.43 5.43 -1.01
CA VAL A 94 -9.45 6.16 -0.19
C VAL A 94 -9.23 5.39 1.11
N GLY A 95 -7.99 5.34 1.56
CA GLY A 95 -7.65 4.51 2.71
C GLY A 95 -6.17 4.38 2.98
N ILE A 96 -5.80 3.28 3.60
CA ILE A 96 -4.41 2.91 3.87
C ILE A 96 -4.13 1.58 3.19
N SER A 97 -2.98 1.51 2.53
CA SER A 97 -2.48 0.30 1.88
C SER A 97 -1.21 -0.21 2.54
N ASN A 98 -1.04 -1.53 2.53
CA ASN A 98 0.19 -2.23 2.89
C ASN A 98 0.71 -1.95 4.32
N PHE A 99 -0.20 -1.79 5.29
CA PHE A 99 0.21 -1.82 6.70
C PHE A 99 0.31 -3.28 7.16
N ARG A 100 1.30 -3.61 7.99
CA ARG A 100 1.60 -4.99 8.35
C ARG A 100 1.23 -5.28 9.79
N LEU A 101 0.58 -6.42 10.02
CA LEU A 101 0.20 -6.91 11.34
C LEU A 101 0.56 -8.39 11.49
N PRO A 102 0.99 -8.84 12.69
CA PRO A 102 1.04 -10.26 13.00
C PRO A 102 -0.38 -10.77 13.24
N ILE A 103 -0.85 -11.69 12.40
CA ILE A 103 -2.21 -12.23 12.46
C ILE A 103 -2.15 -13.73 12.70
N ARG A 104 -3.00 -14.24 13.61
CA ARG A 104 -3.09 -15.65 13.98
C ARG A 104 -4.15 -16.37 13.15
N TYR A 105 -3.72 -17.26 12.25
CA TYR A 105 -4.58 -18.09 11.42
C TYR A 105 -4.75 -19.49 12.02
N ILE A 106 -5.93 -20.09 11.81
CA ILE A 106 -6.23 -21.48 12.18
C ILE A 106 -6.01 -22.35 10.94
N CYS A 107 -5.27 -23.44 11.09
CA CYS A 107 -5.01 -24.44 10.06
C CYS A 107 -6.09 -25.54 10.10
N ARG A 108 -6.24 -26.27 8.99
CA ARG A 108 -7.24 -27.36 8.85
C ARG A 108 -7.05 -28.48 9.87
N ASP A 109 -5.82 -28.70 10.34
CA ASP A 109 -5.46 -29.70 11.35
C ASP A 109 -5.76 -29.25 12.80
N GLY A 110 -6.30 -28.03 12.98
CA GLY A 110 -6.57 -27.43 14.28
C GLY A 110 -5.36 -26.69 14.90
N GLY A 111 -4.22 -26.64 14.20
CA GLY A 111 -3.07 -25.83 14.58
C GLY A 111 -3.32 -24.33 14.42
N GLU A 112 -2.45 -23.52 15.01
CA GLU A 112 -2.44 -22.05 14.85
C GLU A 112 -1.08 -21.59 14.33
N GLN A 113 -1.10 -20.59 13.44
CA GLN A 113 0.11 -19.95 12.93
C GLN A 113 -0.01 -18.44 12.95
N THR A 114 1.01 -17.77 13.48
CA THR A 114 1.12 -16.30 13.40
C THR A 114 1.91 -15.92 12.15
N LEU A 115 1.27 -15.22 11.22
CA LEU A 115 1.87 -14.79 9.96
C LEU A 115 1.88 -13.26 9.87
N GLU A 116 2.97 -12.71 9.32
CA GLU A 116 2.97 -11.32 8.89
C GLU A 116 1.95 -11.15 7.76
N THR A 117 0.96 -10.28 7.97
CA THR A 117 -0.11 -10.02 7.01
C THR A 117 -0.10 -8.57 6.61
N SER A 118 -0.04 -8.32 5.30
CA SER A 118 -0.25 -7.00 4.72
C SER A 118 -1.74 -6.73 4.60
N VAL A 119 -2.19 -5.60 5.13
CA VAL A 119 -3.59 -5.20 5.12
C VAL A 119 -3.75 -3.90 4.34
N THR A 120 -4.79 -3.85 3.52
CA THR A 120 -5.24 -2.68 2.79
C THR A 120 -6.71 -2.48 3.09
N GLY A 121 -7.06 -1.32 3.64
CA GLY A 121 -8.44 -0.95 3.97
C GLY A 121 -8.79 0.34 3.26
N THR A 122 -9.86 0.32 2.46
CA THR A 122 -10.35 1.48 1.70
C THR A 122 -11.86 1.65 1.85
N VAL A 123 -12.33 2.90 1.75
CA VAL A 123 -13.76 3.23 1.64
C VAL A 123 -14.01 4.12 0.43
N SER A 124 -15.27 4.18 0.03
CA SER A 124 -15.76 5.30 -0.75
C SER A 124 -15.79 6.60 0.06
N LEU A 125 -15.58 7.74 -0.58
CA LEU A 125 -15.75 9.06 0.02
C LEU A 125 -16.67 9.88 -0.87
N ASP A 126 -17.75 10.39 -0.26
CA ASP A 126 -18.69 11.27 -0.94
C ASP A 126 -18.00 12.55 -1.43
N ALA A 127 -18.54 13.10 -2.52
CA ALA A 127 -17.92 14.21 -3.23
C ALA A 127 -17.89 15.52 -2.40
N ASP A 128 -18.80 15.64 -1.43
CA ASP A 128 -18.91 16.76 -0.48
C ASP A 128 -17.98 16.65 0.74
N LYS A 129 -17.30 15.51 0.92
CA LYS A 129 -16.32 15.29 1.99
C LYS A 129 -14.89 15.52 1.49
N LYS A 130 -14.10 16.29 2.26
CA LYS A 130 -12.72 16.65 1.87
C LYS A 130 -11.70 15.54 2.09
N GLY A 131 -11.95 14.61 3.01
CA GLY A 131 -11.03 13.51 3.30
C GLY A 131 -11.54 12.56 4.37
N ILE A 132 -10.74 11.54 4.65
CA ILE A 132 -10.97 10.57 5.72
C ILE A 132 -9.92 10.72 6.83
N ASN A 133 -10.30 10.34 8.05
CA ASN A 133 -9.32 10.16 9.11
C ASN A 133 -8.65 8.79 8.95
N MET A 134 -7.53 8.76 8.23
CA MET A 134 -6.80 7.54 7.91
C MET A 134 -6.42 6.73 9.16
N SER A 135 -6.07 7.38 10.27
CA SER A 135 -5.71 6.70 11.53
C SER A 135 -6.85 5.85 12.13
N ARG A 136 -8.11 6.15 11.81
CA ARG A 136 -9.27 5.36 12.26
C ARG A 136 -9.27 3.96 11.66
N ILE A 137 -8.84 3.82 10.39
CA ILE A 137 -8.67 2.52 9.72
C ILE A 137 -7.77 1.65 10.56
N ILE A 138 -6.54 2.10 10.79
CA ILE A 138 -5.54 1.33 11.56
C ILE A 138 -6.09 0.97 12.94
N ARG A 139 -6.67 1.93 13.67
CA ARG A 139 -7.20 1.67 15.02
C ARG A 139 -8.30 0.61 15.04
N SER A 140 -9.19 0.59 14.05
CA SER A 140 -10.22 -0.46 13.93
C SER A 140 -9.60 -1.84 13.80
N PHE A 141 -8.55 -1.99 12.96
CA PHE A 141 -7.83 -3.26 12.83
C PHE A 141 -7.10 -3.66 14.11
N TYR A 142 -6.40 -2.72 14.78
CA TYR A 142 -5.69 -3.03 16.03
C TYR A 142 -6.61 -3.48 17.17
N LYS A 143 -7.85 -2.96 17.24
CA LYS A 143 -8.84 -3.42 18.22
C LYS A 143 -9.17 -4.91 18.07
N HIS A 144 -9.03 -5.46 16.87
CA HIS A 144 -9.35 -6.85 16.57
C HIS A 144 -8.11 -7.71 16.24
N ALA A 145 -6.93 -7.11 16.07
CA ALA A 145 -5.70 -7.80 15.67
C ALA A 145 -5.24 -8.87 16.68
N GLU A 146 -5.54 -8.70 17.97
CA GLU A 146 -5.21 -9.68 19.00
C GLU A 146 -6.17 -10.87 19.05
N LYS A 147 -7.29 -10.86 18.32
CA LYS A 147 -8.23 -11.98 18.27
C LYS A 147 -7.70 -13.08 17.34
N LYS A 148 -8.21 -14.31 17.49
CA LYS A 148 -7.99 -15.36 16.49
C LYS A 148 -8.63 -14.91 15.18
N PHE A 149 -7.90 -14.99 14.08
CA PHE A 149 -8.37 -14.44 12.82
C PHE A 149 -9.43 -15.33 12.19
N SER A 150 -10.56 -14.73 11.83
CA SER A 150 -11.64 -15.32 11.05
C SER A 150 -12.24 -14.25 10.14
N PHE A 151 -13.03 -14.64 9.15
CA PHE A 151 -13.81 -13.66 8.36
C PHE A 151 -14.71 -12.80 9.25
N GLU A 152 -15.18 -13.31 10.39
CA GLU A 152 -15.98 -12.54 11.36
C GLU A 152 -15.18 -11.37 11.93
N VAL A 153 -13.86 -11.53 12.13
CA VAL A 153 -12.98 -10.45 12.56
C VAL A 153 -12.86 -9.36 11.49
N MET A 154 -12.76 -9.75 10.21
CA MET A 154 -12.79 -8.79 9.10
C MET A 154 -14.13 -8.05 9.03
N GLU A 155 -15.24 -8.76 9.26
CA GLU A 155 -16.58 -8.15 9.29
C GLU A 155 -16.74 -7.17 10.45
N MET A 156 -16.30 -7.52 11.65
CA MET A 156 -16.30 -6.56 12.77
C MET A 156 -15.43 -5.34 12.48
N ALA A 157 -14.26 -5.55 11.86
CA ALA A 157 -13.38 -4.44 11.47
C ALA A 157 -14.03 -3.55 10.41
N ILE A 158 -14.71 -4.11 9.41
CA ILE A 158 -15.39 -3.33 8.36
C ILE A 158 -16.59 -2.57 8.93
N ASP A 159 -17.29 -3.13 9.91
CA ASP A 159 -18.45 -2.50 10.55
C ASP A 159 -18.05 -1.32 11.43
N ASP A 160 -17.04 -1.50 12.27
CA ASP A 160 -16.43 -0.39 13.03
C ASP A 160 -15.93 0.70 12.09
N TYR A 161 -15.34 0.28 10.96
CA TYR A 161 -14.79 1.18 9.97
C TYR A 161 -15.86 2.01 9.23
N LYS A 162 -16.96 1.38 8.78
CA LYS A 162 -18.10 2.07 8.14
C LYS A 162 -18.78 3.02 9.11
N LYS A 163 -18.98 2.60 10.36
CA LYS A 163 -19.60 3.40 11.42
C LYS A 163 -18.77 4.66 11.74
N ASP A 164 -17.45 4.54 11.80
CA ASP A 164 -16.56 5.65 12.15
C ASP A 164 -16.41 6.71 11.04
N LEU A 165 -16.70 6.37 9.78
CA LEU A 165 -16.53 7.27 8.62
C LEU A 165 -17.84 7.68 7.92
N GLU A 166 -18.98 7.12 8.33
CA GLU A 166 -20.28 7.35 7.69
C GLU A 166 -20.19 7.16 6.17
N SER A 167 -19.62 6.02 5.74
CA SER A 167 -19.40 5.68 4.33
C SER A 167 -20.26 4.48 3.89
N PHE A 168 -20.60 4.46 2.60
CA PHE A 168 -21.47 3.46 1.99
C PHE A 168 -20.71 2.16 1.64
N ASP A 169 -19.58 2.30 0.95
CA ASP A 169 -18.79 1.17 0.46
C ASP A 169 -17.46 1.05 1.19
N ALA A 170 -17.08 -0.18 1.50
CA ALA A 170 -15.81 -0.48 2.17
C ALA A 170 -15.20 -1.76 1.59
N ARG A 171 -13.86 -1.79 1.55
CA ARG A 171 -13.08 -2.93 1.08
C ARG A 171 -11.89 -3.17 2.00
N ILE A 172 -11.71 -4.42 2.39
CA ILE A 172 -10.54 -4.87 3.16
C ILE A 172 -9.89 -6.00 2.38
N LEU A 173 -8.58 -5.89 2.17
CA LEU A 173 -7.75 -6.90 1.54
C LEU A 173 -6.58 -7.25 2.46
N MET A 174 -6.44 -8.53 2.78
CA MET A 174 -5.38 -9.06 3.64
C MET A 174 -4.57 -10.06 2.85
N LYS A 175 -3.26 -9.83 2.71
CA LYS A 175 -2.33 -10.69 1.97
C LYS A 175 -1.29 -11.29 2.90
N PHE A 176 -1.06 -12.59 2.79
CA PHE A 176 -0.09 -13.31 3.61
C PHE A 176 0.47 -14.51 2.85
N SER A 177 1.63 -14.98 3.29
CA SER A 177 2.28 -16.16 2.74
C SER A 177 2.08 -17.34 3.69
N PHE A 178 1.26 -18.32 3.29
CA PHE A 178 0.82 -19.43 4.12
C PHE A 178 1.71 -20.66 3.91
N PRO A 179 2.39 -21.18 4.93
CA PRO A 179 3.26 -22.33 4.78
C PRO A 179 2.51 -23.65 4.96
N VAL A 180 2.67 -24.56 4.02
CA VAL A 180 2.21 -25.95 4.11
C VAL A 180 3.40 -26.87 4.00
N LYS A 181 3.47 -27.89 4.86
CA LYS A 181 4.49 -28.93 4.75
C LYS A 181 4.12 -29.89 3.63
N VAL A 182 5.05 -30.10 2.70
CA VAL A 182 4.86 -30.92 1.50
C VAL A 182 5.94 -31.99 1.44
N ASP A 183 5.52 -33.22 1.15
CA ASP A 183 6.42 -34.35 0.94
C ASP A 183 6.96 -34.36 -0.50
N SER A 184 8.19 -34.83 -0.63
CA SER A 184 8.82 -35.14 -1.92
C SER A 184 8.11 -36.30 -2.63
N LEU A 185 8.24 -36.36 -3.96
CA LEU A 185 7.54 -37.34 -4.78
C LEU A 185 7.93 -38.80 -4.52
N ARG A 186 9.21 -39.06 -4.19
CA ARG A 186 9.76 -40.42 -4.02
C ARG A 186 10.66 -40.57 -2.81
N SER A 187 11.47 -39.57 -2.45
CA SER A 187 12.54 -39.74 -1.45
C SER A 187 12.08 -39.68 0.01
N GLY A 188 10.82 -39.34 0.26
CA GLY A 188 10.21 -39.30 1.59
C GLY A 188 10.70 -38.17 2.49
N ILE A 189 11.46 -37.21 1.96
CA ILE A 189 11.79 -35.96 2.66
C ILE A 189 10.65 -34.95 2.51
N SER A 190 10.56 -34.00 3.42
CA SER A 190 9.54 -32.94 3.36
C SER A 190 10.16 -31.55 3.51
N GLY A 191 9.50 -30.54 2.94
CA GLY A 191 9.84 -29.12 3.09
C GLY A 191 8.59 -28.25 3.23
N TYR A 192 8.77 -26.96 3.53
CA TYR A 192 7.67 -25.99 3.55
C TYR A 192 7.51 -25.32 2.18
N GLN A 193 6.34 -25.47 1.57
CA GLN A 193 5.90 -24.68 0.43
C GLN A 193 5.08 -23.50 0.94
N TYR A 194 5.38 -22.32 0.42
CA TYR A 194 4.64 -21.10 0.76
C TYR A 194 3.66 -20.76 -0.35
N TYR A 195 2.44 -20.40 0.05
CA TYR A 195 1.35 -20.03 -0.83
C TYR A 195 0.96 -18.58 -0.59
N ASP A 196 0.97 -17.78 -1.65
CA ASP A 196 0.53 -16.40 -1.57
C ASP A 196 -1.01 -16.37 -1.60
N LEU A 197 -1.60 -16.11 -0.43
CA LEU A 197 -3.03 -16.03 -0.24
C LEU A 197 -3.45 -14.58 -0.02
N ALA A 198 -4.67 -14.26 -0.46
CA ALA A 198 -5.33 -13.03 -0.04
C ALA A 198 -6.78 -13.30 0.37
N LEU A 199 -7.23 -12.57 1.39
CA LEU A 199 -8.62 -12.55 1.83
C LEU A 199 -9.16 -11.17 1.59
N GLU A 200 -10.23 -11.11 0.84
CA GLU A 200 -10.89 -9.88 0.46
C GLU A 200 -12.33 -9.88 0.98
N LEU A 201 -12.69 -8.81 1.67
CA LEU A 201 -14.04 -8.51 2.07
C LEU A 201 -14.46 -7.21 1.39
N VAL A 202 -15.51 -7.30 0.57
CA VAL A 202 -16.12 -6.14 -0.10
C VAL A 202 -17.53 -5.97 0.44
N ASP A 203 -17.84 -4.80 0.97
CA ASP A 203 -19.20 -4.35 1.27
C ASP A 203 -19.52 -3.22 0.29
N GLN A 204 -20.40 -3.52 -0.67
CA GLN A 204 -20.82 -2.57 -1.69
C GLN A 204 -22.33 -2.56 -1.79
N ASN A 205 -22.95 -1.38 -1.68
CA ASN A 205 -24.42 -1.24 -1.67
C ASN A 205 -25.12 -2.16 -0.64
N GLY A 206 -24.47 -2.45 0.49
CA GLY A 206 -24.98 -3.35 1.53
C GLY A 206 -24.88 -4.84 1.19
N ILE A 207 -24.32 -5.21 0.04
CA ILE A 207 -24.02 -6.60 -0.32
C ILE A 207 -22.58 -6.91 0.10
N ARG A 208 -22.42 -7.92 0.96
CA ARG A 208 -21.11 -8.40 1.39
C ARG A 208 -20.65 -9.57 0.54
N SER A 209 -19.43 -9.47 0.02
CA SER A 209 -18.75 -10.54 -0.71
C SER A 209 -17.45 -10.89 0.00
N LYS A 210 -17.31 -12.18 0.36
CA LYS A 210 -16.09 -12.76 0.92
C LYS A 210 -15.37 -13.50 -0.18
N ILE A 211 -14.13 -13.12 -0.47
CA ILE A 211 -13.35 -13.67 -1.59
C ILE A 211 -12.00 -14.15 -1.05
N MET A 212 -11.61 -15.36 -1.44
CA MET A 212 -10.28 -15.90 -1.19
C MET A 212 -9.52 -15.96 -2.51
N HIS A 213 -8.29 -15.47 -2.51
CA HIS A 213 -7.39 -15.49 -3.65
C HIS A 213 -6.19 -16.37 -3.35
N LEU A 214 -5.72 -17.11 -4.36
CA LEU A 214 -4.54 -17.94 -4.29
C LEU A 214 -3.72 -17.76 -5.57
N ASP A 215 -2.44 -17.43 -5.43
CA ASP A 215 -1.46 -17.52 -6.51
C ASP A 215 -0.78 -18.90 -6.41
N TYR A 216 -1.22 -19.84 -7.25
CA TYR A 216 -0.74 -21.22 -7.29
C TYR A 216 0.41 -21.37 -8.30
N VAL A 217 1.61 -21.68 -7.81
CA VAL A 217 2.83 -21.77 -8.62
C VAL A 217 3.09 -23.20 -9.07
N TYR A 218 3.22 -23.41 -10.37
CA TYR A 218 3.39 -24.73 -10.98
C TYR A 218 4.39 -24.71 -12.14
N SER A 219 4.77 -25.89 -12.61
CA SER A 219 5.57 -26.09 -13.82
C SER A 219 4.65 -26.44 -14.99
N SER A 220 4.67 -25.62 -16.03
CA SER A 220 3.93 -25.86 -17.28
C SER A 220 4.88 -26.44 -18.33
N THR A 221 4.46 -27.52 -18.98
CA THR A 221 5.22 -28.16 -20.07
C THR A 221 4.40 -28.08 -21.34
N CYS A 222 4.95 -27.42 -22.36
CA CYS A 222 4.24 -27.17 -23.60
C CYS A 222 3.99 -28.50 -24.36
N PRO A 223 2.73 -28.87 -24.65
CA PRO A 223 2.41 -30.10 -25.35
C PRO A 223 3.04 -30.16 -26.75
N CYS A 224 3.09 -29.02 -27.46
CA CYS A 224 3.71 -28.93 -28.78
C CYS A 224 5.23 -29.17 -28.71
N SER A 225 5.91 -28.58 -27.72
CA SER A 225 7.36 -28.77 -27.54
C SER A 225 7.70 -30.22 -27.17
N LEU A 226 6.85 -30.87 -26.36
CA LEU A 226 6.96 -32.29 -26.03
C LEU A 226 6.83 -33.16 -27.28
N GLU A 227 5.79 -32.96 -28.08
CA GLU A 227 5.55 -33.74 -29.29
C GLU A 227 6.68 -33.59 -30.32
N LEU A 228 7.17 -32.36 -30.54
CA LEU A 228 8.29 -32.11 -31.46
C LEU A 228 9.61 -32.71 -30.96
N SER A 229 9.84 -32.71 -29.64
CA SER A 229 11.02 -33.33 -29.03
C SER A 229 10.99 -34.85 -29.21
N GLU A 230 9.83 -35.48 -28.99
CA GLU A 230 9.64 -36.91 -29.22
C GLU A 230 9.72 -37.31 -30.70
N HIS A 231 9.23 -36.47 -31.61
CA HIS A 231 9.43 -36.66 -33.04
C HIS A 231 10.92 -36.63 -33.41
N ALA A 232 11.69 -35.65 -32.92
CA ALA A 232 13.14 -35.59 -33.18
C ALA A 232 13.90 -36.81 -32.63
N ARG A 233 13.50 -37.31 -31.46
CA ARG A 233 14.07 -38.53 -30.86
C ARG A 233 13.80 -39.77 -31.71
N ARG A 234 12.55 -39.96 -32.15
CA ARG A 234 12.12 -41.14 -32.92
C ARG A 234 12.67 -41.14 -34.35
N GLU A 235 12.52 -40.04 -35.08
CA GLU A 235 12.84 -40.00 -36.51
C GLU A 235 14.33 -39.77 -36.79
N ARG A 236 15.02 -39.08 -35.88
CA ARG A 236 16.41 -38.65 -36.12
C ARG A 236 17.40 -39.20 -35.09
N GLY A 237 16.96 -39.92 -34.07
CA GLY A 237 17.81 -40.33 -32.96
C GLY A 237 18.44 -39.15 -32.21
N GLN A 238 17.86 -37.94 -32.36
CA GLN A 238 18.42 -36.72 -31.80
C GLN A 238 17.84 -36.47 -30.42
N LEU A 239 18.72 -36.31 -29.42
CA LEU A 239 18.29 -35.86 -28.10
C LEU A 239 17.69 -34.45 -28.22
N ALA A 240 16.46 -34.30 -27.75
CA ALA A 240 15.72 -33.04 -27.72
C ALA A 240 14.94 -32.96 -26.40
N THR A 241 14.95 -31.80 -25.75
CA THR A 241 14.26 -31.60 -24.47
C THR A 241 13.13 -30.60 -24.66
N PRO A 242 11.89 -30.93 -24.26
CA PRO A 242 10.81 -29.95 -24.31
C PRO A 242 11.08 -28.80 -23.34
N HIS A 243 10.63 -27.60 -23.69
CA HIS A 243 10.72 -26.49 -22.76
C HIS A 243 9.61 -26.57 -21.70
N SER A 244 9.96 -26.22 -20.46
CA SER A 244 9.03 -25.99 -19.37
C SER A 244 9.27 -24.61 -18.76
N GLN A 245 8.24 -24.05 -18.12
CA GLN A 245 8.32 -22.75 -17.45
C GLN A 245 7.68 -22.82 -16.06
N ARG A 246 8.12 -21.94 -15.16
CA ARG A 246 7.37 -21.63 -13.95
C ARG A 246 6.20 -20.72 -14.31
N SER A 247 4.99 -21.19 -13.99
CA SER A 247 3.73 -20.50 -14.26
C SER A 247 2.96 -20.26 -12.96
N VAL A 248 2.06 -19.28 -12.98
CA VAL A 248 1.22 -18.92 -11.83
C VAL A 248 -0.24 -18.93 -12.26
N ALA A 249 -1.04 -19.80 -11.66
CA ALA A 249 -2.49 -19.74 -11.76
C ALA A 249 -3.02 -18.82 -10.66
N ARG A 250 -3.71 -17.74 -11.02
CA ARG A 250 -4.33 -16.83 -10.05
C ARG A 250 -5.81 -17.18 -9.90
N ILE A 251 -6.14 -17.78 -8.76
CA ILE A 251 -7.51 -18.23 -8.46
C ILE A 251 -8.17 -17.21 -7.53
N SER A 252 -9.44 -16.91 -7.78
CA SER A 252 -10.29 -16.10 -6.90
C SER A 252 -11.63 -16.83 -6.71
N VAL A 253 -11.97 -17.16 -5.48
CA VAL A 253 -13.21 -17.87 -5.15
C VAL A 253 -14.08 -17.03 -4.24
N VAL A 254 -15.35 -16.88 -4.60
CA VAL A 254 -16.35 -16.22 -3.74
C VAL A 254 -16.91 -17.28 -2.80
N LEU A 255 -16.83 -17.03 -1.50
CA LEU A 255 -17.30 -17.94 -0.47
C LEU A 255 -18.83 -17.86 -0.37
N THR A 256 -19.47 -19.03 -0.34
CA THR A 256 -20.93 -19.17 -0.15
C THR A 256 -21.21 -19.77 1.22
N GLU A 257 -22.36 -19.46 1.83
CA GLU A 257 -22.66 -19.68 3.26
C GLU A 257 -22.76 -21.14 3.73
N ALA A 258 -22.46 -22.12 2.88
CA ALA A 258 -22.75 -23.52 3.19
C ALA A 258 -21.70 -24.21 4.08
N LYS A 259 -20.39 -23.90 3.92
CA LYS A 259 -19.28 -24.58 4.62
C LYS A 259 -18.04 -23.70 4.74
N VAL A 260 -17.23 -23.94 5.78
CA VAL A 260 -15.87 -23.38 5.89
C VAL A 260 -15.01 -23.94 4.76
N LEU A 261 -14.38 -23.06 3.99
CA LEU A 261 -13.35 -23.40 3.03
C LEU A 261 -11.99 -23.12 3.68
N TRP A 262 -11.19 -24.16 3.91
CA TRP A 262 -9.83 -24.01 4.40
C TRP A 262 -8.90 -23.54 3.28
N PHE A 263 -7.80 -22.87 3.65
CA PHE A 263 -6.77 -22.48 2.66
C PHE A 263 -6.21 -23.72 1.97
N GLU A 264 -6.00 -24.77 2.74
CA GLU A 264 -5.54 -26.08 2.31
C GLU A 264 -6.51 -26.75 1.34
N ASP A 265 -7.83 -26.54 1.47
CA ASP A 265 -8.80 -27.10 0.53
C ASP A 265 -8.65 -26.48 -0.86
N LEU A 266 -8.41 -25.16 -0.94
CA LEU A 266 -8.17 -24.48 -2.20
C LEU A 266 -6.84 -24.91 -2.84
N ILE A 267 -5.80 -25.10 -2.01
CA ILE A 267 -4.50 -25.63 -2.44
C ILE A 267 -4.66 -27.06 -2.99
N ASP A 268 -5.39 -27.92 -2.29
CA ASP A 268 -5.63 -29.31 -2.69
C ASP A 268 -6.43 -29.39 -3.99
N LEU A 269 -7.42 -28.51 -4.19
CA LEU A 269 -8.13 -28.38 -5.46
C LEU A 269 -7.18 -28.00 -6.61
N CYS A 270 -6.25 -27.08 -6.38
CA CYS A 270 -5.26 -26.69 -7.39
C CYS A 270 -4.29 -27.83 -7.71
N ARG A 271 -3.79 -28.55 -6.69
CA ARG A 271 -2.95 -29.74 -6.86
C ARG A 271 -3.64 -30.86 -7.63
N ALA A 272 -4.93 -31.07 -7.38
CA ALA A 272 -5.71 -32.06 -8.11
C ALA A 272 -5.88 -31.68 -9.59
N ALA A 273 -6.07 -30.38 -9.88
CA ALA A 273 -6.26 -29.89 -11.25
C ALA A 273 -4.94 -29.76 -12.03
N VAL A 274 -3.87 -29.33 -11.36
CA VAL A 274 -2.54 -29.09 -11.93
C VAL A 274 -1.51 -29.76 -11.01
N PRO A 275 -1.20 -31.04 -11.24
CA PRO A 275 -0.37 -31.83 -10.31
C PRO A 275 1.11 -31.45 -10.33
N THR A 276 1.53 -30.63 -11.28
CA THR A 276 2.92 -30.20 -11.48
C THR A 276 3.32 -29.01 -10.60
N GLU A 277 2.85 -29.00 -9.35
CA GLU A 277 3.27 -28.04 -8.33
C GLU A 277 4.80 -27.96 -8.23
N THR A 278 5.34 -26.75 -8.03
CA THR A 278 6.79 -26.63 -7.83
C THR A 278 7.23 -27.37 -6.57
N GLN A 279 8.28 -28.17 -6.70
CA GLN A 279 8.82 -28.97 -5.60
C GLN A 279 9.74 -28.13 -4.70
N VAL A 280 9.63 -28.33 -3.38
CA VAL A 280 10.46 -27.62 -2.38
C VAL A 280 11.77 -28.33 -2.12
N MET A 281 11.69 -29.65 -1.90
CA MET A 281 12.82 -30.51 -1.55
C MET A 281 12.87 -31.66 -2.55
N VAL A 282 14.03 -31.85 -3.18
CA VAL A 282 14.24 -32.90 -4.19
C VAL A 282 15.57 -33.59 -4.01
N LYS A 283 15.58 -34.91 -4.20
CA LYS A 283 16.75 -35.72 -4.53
C LYS A 283 16.68 -36.18 -5.98
N ARG A 284 17.68 -36.94 -6.43
CA ARG A 284 17.80 -37.42 -7.82
C ARG A 284 16.54 -38.17 -8.28
N GLU A 285 16.00 -39.03 -7.42
CA GLU A 285 14.79 -39.80 -7.67
C GLU A 285 13.54 -38.91 -7.78
N ASP A 286 13.48 -37.79 -7.05
CA ASP A 286 12.39 -36.82 -7.11
C ASP A 286 12.48 -35.93 -8.36
N GLU A 287 13.68 -35.53 -8.75
CA GLU A 287 13.91 -34.78 -10.00
C GLU A 287 13.44 -35.59 -11.21
N GLN A 288 13.77 -36.89 -11.24
CA GLN A 288 13.27 -37.79 -12.28
C GLN A 288 11.74 -37.93 -12.21
N ALA A 289 11.18 -38.14 -11.01
CA ALA A 289 9.73 -38.24 -10.83
C ALA A 289 9.00 -36.98 -11.30
N PHE A 290 9.57 -35.81 -11.03
CA PHE A 290 8.99 -34.53 -11.43
C PHE A 290 9.08 -34.33 -12.94
N ALA A 291 10.18 -34.73 -13.58
CA ALA A 291 10.29 -34.73 -15.05
C ALA A 291 9.23 -35.65 -15.69
N GLU A 292 9.03 -36.85 -15.16
CA GLU A 292 7.99 -37.78 -15.59
C GLU A 292 6.58 -37.21 -15.37
N LEU A 293 6.33 -36.57 -14.23
CA LEU A 293 5.05 -35.95 -13.89
C LEU A 293 4.71 -34.80 -14.86
N ASN A 294 5.70 -33.97 -15.20
CA ASN A 294 5.55 -32.89 -16.18
C ASN A 294 5.26 -33.43 -17.58
N ALA A 295 5.97 -34.48 -18.01
CA ALA A 295 5.72 -35.11 -19.29
C ALA A 295 4.34 -35.79 -19.37
N ALA A 296 3.85 -36.33 -18.26
CA ALA A 296 2.52 -36.94 -18.17
C ALA A 296 1.37 -35.92 -18.14
N ASN A 297 1.65 -34.65 -17.77
CA ASN A 297 0.67 -33.59 -17.66
C ASN A 297 1.12 -32.33 -18.42
N PRO A 298 1.23 -32.39 -19.76
CA PRO A 298 1.56 -31.21 -20.55
C PRO A 298 0.35 -30.25 -20.59
N ILE A 299 0.61 -28.99 -20.29
CA ILE A 299 -0.34 -27.87 -20.21
C ILE A 299 0.34 -26.62 -20.74
#